data_AF-A0AAN5PMX2-F1
#
_entry.id   AF-A0AAN5PMX2-F1
#
_cell.length_a   1.000
_cell.length_b   1.000
_cell.length_c   1.000
_cell.angle_alpha   90.00
_cell.angle_beta   90.00
_cell.angle_gamma   90.00
#
_symmetry.space_group_name_H-M   'P 1'
#
loop_
_entity.id
_entity.type
_entity.pdbx_description
1 polymer ?
#
loop_
_entity_poly.entity_id
_entity_poly.type
_entity_poly.pdbx_seq_one_letter_code
_entity_poly.pdbx_strand_id
1 'polypeptide(L)'
;YKIKDYNPFVFQPGKIISAFVLLVFLWSLSFYILSSPQLANIMFGLVVLFSASYILYSVNRESANQSRQTLVIGLLCIISVIFWAFYFQMFMSLTLFIARVVEPSFLGIDFPPPYYITVQSIGMLIIGYFLAKKHHSLTMIERGLSTGKKFVLAMVFMTLAYSIIAFVSTVVDKSILISPLLIIPAYLMISLAELLLSPVGLSAITVLADKNK
;
A
#
# COMPACT_ATOMS: atom_id res chain seq x y z
N TYR A 1 19.12 17.42 27.90
CA TYR A 1 18.93 16.00 27.54
C TYR A 1 20.06 15.59 26.61
N LYS A 2 21.11 14.92 27.12
CA LYS A 2 22.22 14.38 26.29
C LYS A 2 21.81 12.97 25.86
N ILE A 3 21.30 12.84 24.63
CA ILE A 3 20.92 11.56 24.04
C ILE A 3 22.22 10.81 23.74
N LYS A 4 22.47 9.69 24.44
CA LYS A 4 23.70 8.87 24.35
C LYS A 4 23.88 8.15 23.00
N ASP A 5 22.84 8.11 22.16
CA ASP A 5 22.82 7.39 20.87
C ASP A 5 23.08 8.26 19.64
N TYR A 6 23.49 9.52 19.82
CA TYR A 6 23.89 10.36 18.69
C TYR A 6 25.34 10.05 18.29
N ASN A 7 25.53 9.00 17.48
CA ASN A 7 26.80 8.81 16.79
C ASN A 7 27.00 9.99 15.83
N PRO A 8 28.03 10.84 16.01
CA PRO A 8 28.31 11.89 15.06
C PRO A 8 28.56 11.25 13.69
N PHE A 9 27.80 11.65 12.67
CA PHE A 9 27.97 11.17 11.31
C PHE A 9 29.35 11.63 10.81
N VAL A 10 30.37 10.80 11.00
CA VAL A 10 31.71 11.05 10.46
C VAL A 10 31.62 10.82 8.96
N PHE A 11 31.85 11.85 8.16
CA PHE A 11 31.95 11.75 6.71
C PHE A 11 33.11 10.80 6.36
N GLN A 12 32.79 9.53 6.16
CA GLN A 12 33.72 8.52 5.67
C GLN A 12 33.58 8.49 4.14
N PRO A 13 34.48 9.13 3.38
CA PRO A 13 34.37 9.23 1.92
C PRO A 13 34.30 7.84 1.26
N GLY A 14 34.92 6.82 1.85
CA GLY A 14 34.79 5.43 1.39
C GLY A 14 33.37 4.89 1.40
N LYS A 15 32.56 5.21 2.43
CA LYS A 15 31.14 4.80 2.50
C LYS A 15 30.28 5.55 1.49
N ILE A 16 30.62 6.80 1.21
CA ILE A 16 29.92 7.63 0.23
C ILE A 16 30.19 7.08 -1.18
N ILE A 17 31.45 6.76 -1.49
CA ILE A 17 31.83 6.15 -2.77
C ILE A 17 31.17 4.78 -2.91
N SER A 18 31.19 3.93 -1.88
CA SER A 18 30.51 2.62 -1.95
C SER A 18 29.01 2.76 -2.13
N ALA A 19 28.36 3.72 -1.45
CA ALA A 19 26.94 3.98 -1.62
C ALA A 19 26.62 4.50 -3.03
N PHE A 20 27.46 5.38 -3.58
CA PHE A 20 27.31 5.90 -4.94
C PHE A 20 27.47 4.80 -5.99
N VAL A 21 28.48 3.95 -5.86
CA VAL A 21 28.68 2.78 -6.74
C VAL A 21 27.48 1.83 -6.65
N LEU A 22 26.97 1.58 -5.44
CA LEU A 22 25.82 0.70 -5.23
C LEU A 22 24.54 1.29 -5.83
N LEU A 23 24.33 2.60 -5.72
CA LEU A 23 23.21 3.30 -6.36
C LEU A 23 23.28 3.23 -7.89
N VAL A 24 24.44 3.50 -8.48
CA VAL A 24 24.64 3.42 -9.94
C VAL A 24 24.45 1.99 -10.44
N PHE A 25 24.95 1.01 -9.68
CA PHE A 25 24.73 -0.41 -9.98
C PHE A 25 23.25 -0.80 -9.94
N LEU A 26 22.53 -0.45 -8.87
CA LEU A 26 21.10 -0.72 -8.75
C LEU A 26 20.28 -0.02 -9.83
N TRP A 27 20.65 1.20 -10.20
CA TRP A 27 20.01 1.95 -11.28
C TRP A 27 20.23 1.28 -12.63
N SER A 28 21.48 0.91 -12.94
CA SER A 28 21.82 0.18 -14.18
C SER A 28 21.12 -1.17 -14.27
N LEU A 29 21.06 -1.91 -13.15
CA LEU A 29 20.35 -3.18 -13.07
C LEU A 29 18.84 -2.99 -13.30
N SER A 30 18.25 -1.97 -12.68
CA SER A 30 16.84 -1.62 -12.88
C SER A 30 16.56 -1.27 -14.35
N PHE A 31 17.41 -0.46 -14.97
CA PHE A 31 17.27 -0.11 -16.39
C PHE A 31 17.32 -1.34 -17.30
N TYR A 32 18.24 -2.27 -17.03
CA TYR A 32 18.35 -3.52 -17.77
C TYR A 32 17.12 -4.43 -17.61
N ILE A 33 16.58 -4.54 -16.39
CA ILE A 33 15.36 -5.29 -16.10
C ILE A 33 14.16 -4.67 -16.82
N LEU A 34 14.04 -3.33 -16.81
CA LEU A 34 12.93 -2.63 -17.48
C LEU A 34 13.02 -2.72 -19.02
N SER A 35 14.22 -2.83 -19.58
CA SER A 35 14.40 -2.92 -21.03
C SER A 35 13.95 -4.28 -21.61
N SER A 36 13.86 -5.33 -20.79
CA SER A 36 13.37 -6.66 -21.18
C SER A 36 12.15 -7.07 -20.36
N PRO A 37 10.92 -6.92 -20.89
CA PRO A 37 9.68 -7.28 -20.19
C PRO A 37 9.65 -8.74 -19.71
N GLN A 38 10.31 -9.62 -20.45
CA GLN A 38 10.37 -11.05 -20.15
C GLN A 38 11.29 -11.34 -18.95
N LEU A 39 12.41 -10.62 -18.84
CA LEU A 39 13.32 -10.72 -17.71
C LEU A 39 12.69 -10.15 -16.43
N ALA A 40 11.96 -9.02 -16.54
CA ALA A 40 11.20 -8.46 -15.43
C ALA A 40 10.18 -9.46 -14.85
N ASN A 41 9.41 -10.15 -15.71
CA ASN A 41 8.44 -11.15 -15.27
C ASN A 41 9.10 -12.34 -14.57
N ILE A 42 10.23 -12.84 -15.08
CA ILE A 42 10.98 -13.94 -14.46
C ILE A 42 11.51 -13.52 -13.08
N MET A 43 12.08 -12.32 -12.97
CA MET A 43 12.60 -11.80 -11.70
C MET A 43 11.49 -11.62 -10.66
N PHE A 44 10.33 -11.09 -11.07
CA PHE A 44 9.15 -11.01 -10.20
C PHE A 44 8.71 -12.40 -9.73
N GLY A 45 8.65 -13.39 -10.63
CA GLY A 45 8.31 -14.77 -10.29
C GLY A 45 9.27 -15.39 -9.28
N LEU A 46 10.58 -15.17 -9.45
CA LEU A 46 11.60 -15.64 -8.52
C LEU A 46 11.46 -15.01 -7.14
N VAL A 47 11.25 -13.69 -7.06
CA VAL A 47 11.04 -13.01 -5.76
C VAL A 47 9.85 -13.58 -5.02
N VAL A 48 8.72 -13.78 -5.72
CA VAL A 48 7.51 -14.39 -5.13
C VAL A 48 7.79 -15.81 -4.65
N LEU A 49 8.48 -16.62 -5.45
CA LEU A 49 8.87 -17.99 -5.07
C LEU A 49 9.77 -17.99 -3.83
N PHE A 50 10.83 -17.18 -3.81
CA PHE A 50 11.74 -17.08 -2.67
C PHE A 50 11.02 -16.63 -1.40
N SER A 51 10.16 -15.61 -1.48
CA SER A 51 9.35 -15.17 -0.35
C SER A 51 8.40 -16.26 0.15
N ALA A 52 7.72 -16.98 -0.74
CA ALA A 52 6.82 -18.08 -0.38
C ALA A 52 7.60 -19.25 0.25
N SER A 53 8.73 -19.64 -0.32
CA SER A 53 9.60 -20.69 0.21
C SER A 53 10.15 -20.33 1.59
N TYR A 54 10.52 -19.07 1.82
CA TYR A 54 10.97 -18.61 3.13
C TYR A 54 9.87 -18.71 4.19
N ILE A 55 8.64 -18.31 3.86
CA ILE A 55 7.48 -18.45 4.77
C ILE A 55 7.22 -19.92 5.09
N LEU A 56 7.18 -20.80 4.08
CA LEU A 56 6.96 -22.25 4.27
C LEU A 56 8.08 -22.89 5.11
N TYR A 57 9.32 -22.50 4.87
CA TYR A 57 10.47 -22.95 5.66
C TYR A 57 10.37 -22.50 7.13
N SER A 58 9.95 -21.25 7.37
CA SER A 58 9.75 -20.71 8.72
C SER A 58 8.64 -21.44 9.48
N VAL A 59 7.53 -21.77 8.80
CA VAL A 59 6.38 -22.48 9.38
C VAL A 59 6.74 -23.91 9.80
N ASN A 60 7.59 -24.61 9.03
CA ASN A 60 7.98 -25.99 9.29
C ASN A 60 9.01 -26.17 10.42
N ARG A 61 9.72 -25.11 10.83
CA ARG A 61 10.75 -25.18 11.89
C ARG A 61 10.27 -24.73 13.27
N GLU A 62 9.05 -24.21 13.39
CA GLU A 62 8.54 -23.63 14.64
C GLU A 62 7.59 -24.55 15.41
N SER A 63 7.52 -24.32 16.73
CA SER A 63 6.58 -25.00 17.64
C SER A 63 5.11 -24.73 17.27
N ALA A 64 4.19 -25.63 17.63
CA ALA A 64 2.78 -25.58 17.17
C ALA A 64 2.06 -24.23 17.42
N ASN A 65 2.44 -23.50 18.48
CA ASN A 65 1.85 -22.19 18.79
C ASN A 65 2.49 -21.04 17.99
N GLN A 66 3.80 -21.10 17.72
CA GLN A 66 4.52 -20.12 16.89
C GLN A 66 4.21 -20.30 15.40
N SER A 67 4.09 -21.55 14.93
CA SER A 67 3.68 -21.86 13.56
C SER A 67 2.31 -21.26 13.19
N ARG A 68 1.35 -21.25 14.13
CA ARG A 68 0.06 -20.57 13.94
C ARG A 68 0.20 -19.04 13.83
N GLN A 69 1.08 -18.42 14.62
CA GLN A 69 1.34 -16.99 14.52
C GLN A 69 2.03 -16.64 13.20
N THR A 70 3.03 -17.43 12.79
CA THR A 70 3.73 -17.29 11.51
C THR A 70 2.80 -17.45 10.31
N LEU A 71 1.83 -18.38 10.37
CA LEU A 71 0.78 -18.48 9.35
C LEU A 71 -0.14 -17.26 9.28
N VAL A 72 -0.53 -16.69 10.43
CA VAL A 72 -1.35 -15.47 10.47
C VAL A 72 -0.57 -14.28 9.90
N ILE A 73 0.73 -14.17 10.19
CA ILE A 73 1.61 -13.15 9.59
C ILE A 73 1.71 -13.35 8.09
N GLY A 74 1.94 -14.58 7.63
CA GLY A 74 2.00 -14.91 6.20
C GLY A 74 0.71 -14.52 5.47
N LEU A 75 -0.46 -14.82 6.06
CA LEU A 75 -1.76 -14.41 5.53
C LEU A 75 -1.90 -12.88 5.49
N LEU A 76 -1.54 -12.18 6.56
CA LEU A 76 -1.54 -10.71 6.59
C LEU A 76 -0.62 -10.11 5.52
N CYS A 77 0.54 -10.72 5.30
CA CYS A 77 1.48 -10.31 4.26
C CYS A 77 0.87 -10.44 2.87
N ILE A 78 0.26 -11.59 2.55
CA ILE A 78 -0.41 -11.81 1.26
C ILE A 78 -1.51 -10.77 1.03
N ILE A 79 -2.37 -10.56 2.03
CA ILE A 79 -3.46 -9.58 1.91
C ILE A 79 -2.89 -8.16 1.76
N SER A 80 -1.82 -7.82 2.47
CA SER A 80 -1.14 -6.52 2.35
C SER A 80 -0.58 -6.30 0.95
N VAL A 81 0.05 -7.33 0.36
CA VAL A 81 0.55 -7.29 -1.03
C VAL A 81 -0.61 -7.04 -2.00
N ILE A 82 -1.72 -7.77 -1.85
CA ILE A 82 -2.91 -7.58 -2.68
C ILE A 82 -3.46 -6.15 -2.52
N PHE A 83 -3.60 -5.67 -1.28
CA PHE A 83 -4.07 -4.32 -0.99
C PHE A 83 -3.21 -3.27 -1.68
N TRP A 84 -1.88 -3.35 -1.52
CA TRP A 84 -0.95 -2.41 -2.12
C TRP A 84 -0.93 -2.51 -3.65
N ALA A 85 -1.09 -3.71 -4.22
CA ALA A 85 -1.22 -3.87 -5.67
C ALA A 85 -2.44 -3.10 -6.21
N PHE A 86 -3.59 -3.23 -5.56
CA PHE A 86 -4.80 -2.46 -5.90
C PHE A 86 -4.62 -0.96 -5.62
N TYR A 87 -3.94 -0.59 -4.55
CA TYR A 87 -3.69 0.81 -4.24
C TYR A 87 -2.82 1.48 -5.33
N PHE A 88 -1.72 0.84 -5.74
CA PHE A 88 -0.80 1.38 -6.75
C PHE A 88 -1.43 1.52 -8.13
N GLN A 89 -2.47 0.73 -8.43
CA GLN A 89 -3.21 0.84 -9.67
C GLN A 89 -3.90 2.21 -9.84
N MET A 90 -4.08 2.99 -8.75
CA MET A 90 -4.52 4.38 -8.79
C MET A 90 -3.64 5.27 -9.67
N PHE A 91 -2.33 5.11 -9.59
CA PHE A 91 -1.35 5.91 -10.33
C PHE A 91 -1.18 5.48 -11.78
N MET A 92 -1.63 4.26 -12.13
CA MET A 92 -1.47 3.70 -13.47
C MET A 92 -2.84 3.55 -14.15
N SER A 93 -3.50 2.41 -13.95
CA SER A 93 -4.72 2.05 -14.68
C SER A 93 -5.88 2.99 -14.41
N LEU A 94 -6.09 3.45 -13.17
CA LEU A 94 -7.22 4.32 -12.86
C LEU A 94 -7.04 5.72 -13.43
N THR A 95 -5.81 6.25 -13.41
CA THR A 95 -5.51 7.55 -14.04
C THR A 95 -5.80 7.48 -15.55
N LEU A 96 -5.43 6.37 -16.21
CA LEU A 96 -5.72 6.16 -17.62
C LEU A 96 -7.20 5.89 -17.92
N PHE A 97 -7.92 5.22 -17.02
CA PHE A 97 -9.37 5.05 -17.10
C PHE A 97 -10.08 6.40 -17.02
N ILE A 98 -9.74 7.24 -16.05
CA ILE A 98 -10.30 8.57 -15.88
C ILE A 98 -10.04 9.42 -17.14
N ALA A 99 -8.82 9.39 -17.67
CA ALA A 99 -8.46 10.12 -18.88
C ALA A 99 -9.30 9.75 -20.12
N ARG A 100 -9.89 8.55 -20.15
CA ARG A 100 -10.65 8.05 -21.30
C ARG A 100 -12.17 8.10 -21.12
N VAL A 101 -12.62 8.03 -19.87
CA VAL A 101 -14.03 7.75 -19.54
C VAL A 101 -14.68 8.96 -18.88
N VAL A 102 -13.89 9.80 -18.19
CA VAL A 102 -14.41 10.91 -17.40
C VAL A 102 -14.26 12.22 -18.16
N GLU A 103 -15.28 13.08 -18.05
CA GLU A 103 -15.24 14.40 -18.64
C GLU A 103 -14.15 15.25 -17.97
N PRO A 104 -13.20 15.82 -18.73
CA PRO A 104 -12.10 16.61 -18.16
C PRO A 104 -12.54 18.01 -17.73
N SER A 105 -13.84 18.30 -17.71
CA SER A 105 -14.40 19.55 -17.21
C SER A 105 -15.29 19.29 -15.99
N PHE A 106 -15.04 20.04 -14.92
CA PHE A 106 -15.87 20.03 -13.72
C PHE A 106 -16.32 21.45 -13.43
N LEU A 107 -17.62 21.72 -13.53
CA LEU A 107 -18.21 23.05 -13.28
C LEU A 107 -17.56 24.19 -14.11
N GLY A 108 -17.11 23.90 -15.34
CA GLY A 108 -16.44 24.87 -16.21
C GLY A 108 -14.96 25.09 -15.92
N ILE A 109 -14.36 24.30 -15.02
CA ILE A 109 -12.93 24.29 -14.72
C ILE A 109 -12.34 22.98 -15.26
N ASP A 110 -11.17 23.06 -15.90
CA ASP A 110 -10.44 21.86 -16.33
C ASP A 110 -10.04 21.02 -15.12
N PHE A 111 -10.53 19.77 -15.07
CA PHE A 111 -10.26 18.80 -14.03
C PHE A 111 -9.46 17.62 -14.60
N PRO A 112 -8.13 17.76 -14.71
CA PRO A 112 -7.30 16.73 -15.32
C PRO A 112 -7.21 15.48 -14.42
N PRO A 113 -6.96 14.29 -14.99
CA PRO A 113 -6.92 13.03 -14.24
C PRO A 113 -6.01 12.98 -12.99
N PRO A 114 -4.85 13.67 -12.95
CA PRO A 114 -4.02 13.70 -11.74
C PRO A 114 -4.71 14.33 -10.52
N TYR A 115 -5.72 15.19 -10.71
CA TYR A 115 -6.39 15.87 -9.59
C TYR A 115 -7.17 14.89 -8.70
N TYR A 116 -7.59 13.73 -9.22
CA TYR A 116 -8.21 12.69 -8.40
C TYR A 116 -7.25 12.13 -7.34
N ILE A 117 -5.95 12.08 -7.62
CA ILE A 117 -4.94 11.68 -6.64
C ILE A 117 -4.89 12.72 -5.50
N THR A 118 -4.96 14.01 -5.85
CA THR A 118 -5.05 15.09 -4.85
C THR A 118 -6.32 14.97 -4.00
N VAL A 119 -7.46 14.63 -4.61
CA VAL A 119 -8.72 14.38 -3.88
C VAL A 119 -8.57 13.24 -2.87
N GLN A 120 -7.87 12.17 -3.24
CA GLN A 120 -7.56 11.07 -2.32
C GLN A 120 -6.68 11.55 -1.15
N SER A 121 -5.65 12.35 -1.43
CA SER A 121 -4.74 12.86 -0.40
C SER A 121 -5.45 13.82 0.57
N ILE A 122 -6.31 14.70 0.06
CA ILE A 122 -7.16 15.57 0.88
C ILE A 122 -8.16 14.74 1.69
N GLY A 123 -8.77 13.72 1.09
CA GLY A 123 -9.65 12.77 1.75
C GLY A 123 -8.96 12.11 2.95
N MET A 124 -7.72 11.65 2.76
CA MET A 124 -6.90 11.08 3.83
C MET A 124 -6.71 12.07 4.99
N LEU A 125 -6.39 13.34 4.70
CA LEU A 125 -6.17 14.36 5.75
C LEU A 125 -7.44 14.63 6.55
N ILE A 126 -8.59 14.79 5.88
CA ILE A 126 -9.88 15.08 6.53
C ILE A 126 -10.34 13.89 7.37
N ILE A 127 -10.30 12.69 6.78
CA ILE A 127 -10.71 11.45 7.45
C ILE A 127 -9.74 11.14 8.61
N GLY A 128 -8.43 11.34 8.38
CA GLY A 128 -7.37 11.18 9.38
C GLY A 128 -7.60 12.05 10.60
N TYR A 129 -7.90 13.33 10.39
CA TYR A 129 -8.23 14.26 11.46
C TYR A 129 -9.46 13.80 12.27
N PHE A 130 -10.53 13.36 11.60
CA PHE A 130 -11.74 12.89 12.28
C PHE A 130 -11.49 11.60 13.09
N LEU A 131 -10.70 10.67 12.53
CA LEU A 131 -10.36 9.41 13.18
C LEU A 131 -9.45 9.62 14.40
N ALA A 132 -8.52 10.59 14.32
CA ALA A 132 -7.65 10.97 15.44
C ALA A 132 -8.42 11.61 16.61
N LYS A 133 -9.48 12.37 16.31
CA LYS A 133 -10.35 12.98 17.34
C LYS A 133 -11.16 11.93 18.11
N LYS A 134 -11.47 10.80 17.48
CA LYS A 134 -12.23 9.68 18.08
C LYS A 134 -11.30 8.78 18.89
N HIS A 135 -10.63 9.34 19.90
CA HIS A 135 -9.76 8.55 20.77
C HIS A 135 -10.60 7.77 21.79
N HIS A 136 -10.63 6.45 21.66
CA HIS A 136 -11.14 5.55 22.70
C HIS A 136 -9.94 4.87 23.37
N SER A 137 -9.84 4.94 24.70
CA SER A 137 -8.79 4.23 25.43
C SER A 137 -9.11 2.73 25.39
N LEU A 138 -8.41 1.97 24.54
CA LEU A 138 -8.57 0.52 24.41
C LEU A 138 -7.36 -0.21 24.99
N THR A 139 -7.64 -1.35 25.64
CA THR A 139 -6.67 -2.26 26.28
C THR A 139 -5.83 -2.99 25.22
N MET A 140 -4.60 -3.41 25.53
CA MET A 140 -3.67 -4.02 24.55
C MET A 140 -4.25 -5.25 23.80
N ILE A 141 -5.11 -6.04 24.45
CA ILE A 141 -5.77 -7.20 23.83
C ILE A 141 -6.88 -6.75 22.86
N GLU A 142 -7.65 -5.73 23.22
CA GLU A 142 -8.66 -5.12 22.35
C GLU A 142 -8.02 -4.43 21.14
N ARG A 143 -6.80 -3.88 21.32
CA ARG A 143 -6.01 -3.32 20.22
C ARG A 143 -5.62 -4.41 19.21
N GLY A 144 -5.13 -5.56 19.65
CA GLY A 144 -4.78 -6.68 18.75
C GLY A 144 -5.98 -7.22 17.95
N LEU A 145 -7.13 -7.42 18.61
CA LEU A 145 -8.37 -7.84 17.94
C LEU A 145 -8.96 -6.74 17.05
N SER A 146 -8.79 -5.47 17.43
CA SER A 146 -9.14 -4.30 16.62
C SER A 146 -8.27 -4.20 15.36
N THR A 147 -6.98 -4.54 15.43
CA THR A 147 -6.03 -4.50 14.32
C THR A 147 -6.47 -5.39 13.16
N GLY A 148 -6.80 -6.67 13.44
CA GLY A 148 -7.31 -7.58 12.41
C GLY A 148 -8.64 -7.11 11.80
N LYS A 149 -9.55 -6.59 12.63
CA LYS A 149 -10.85 -6.05 12.16
C LYS A 149 -10.67 -4.80 11.28
N LYS A 150 -9.76 -3.90 11.64
CA LYS A 150 -9.42 -2.71 10.83
C LYS A 150 -8.84 -3.10 9.48
N PHE A 151 -8.05 -4.17 9.44
CA PHE A 151 -7.45 -4.69 8.22
C PHE A 151 -8.49 -5.30 7.27
N VAL A 152 -9.42 -6.12 7.79
CA VAL A 152 -10.56 -6.62 7.00
C VAL A 152 -11.44 -5.46 6.53
N LEU A 153 -11.71 -4.48 7.39
CA LEU A 153 -12.49 -3.29 7.03
C LEU A 153 -11.82 -2.48 5.90
N ALA A 154 -10.49 -2.34 5.93
CA ALA A 154 -9.73 -1.72 4.85
C ALA A 154 -9.93 -2.47 3.52
N MET A 155 -9.87 -3.80 3.54
CA MET A 155 -10.12 -4.62 2.35
C MET A 155 -11.55 -4.49 1.81
N VAL A 156 -12.55 -4.40 2.69
CA VAL A 156 -13.94 -4.17 2.29
C VAL A 156 -14.09 -2.81 1.62
N PHE A 157 -13.52 -1.74 2.19
CA PHE A 157 -13.57 -0.41 1.56
C PHE A 157 -12.83 -0.35 0.24
N MET A 158 -11.68 -1.02 0.12
CA MET A 158 -10.96 -1.14 -1.15
C MET A 158 -11.82 -1.86 -2.20
N THR A 159 -12.43 -2.99 -1.83
CA THR A 159 -13.31 -3.76 -2.72
C THR A 159 -14.53 -2.94 -3.15
N LEU A 160 -15.13 -2.18 -2.23
CA LEU A 160 -16.30 -1.35 -2.51
C LEU A 160 -15.94 -0.19 -3.43
N ALA A 161 -14.77 0.44 -3.25
CA ALA A 161 -14.27 1.46 -4.17
C ALA A 161 -14.08 0.93 -5.59
N TYR A 162 -13.45 -0.25 -5.72
CA TYR A 162 -13.28 -0.90 -7.02
C TYR A 162 -14.60 -1.38 -7.63
N SER A 163 -15.58 -1.78 -6.81
CA SER A 163 -16.92 -2.12 -7.25
C SER A 163 -17.64 -0.92 -7.86
N ILE A 164 -17.53 0.28 -7.24
CA ILE A 164 -18.06 1.53 -7.81
C ILE A 164 -17.41 1.81 -9.16
N ILE A 165 -16.08 1.71 -9.25
CA ILE A 165 -15.36 1.95 -10.52
C ILE A 165 -15.78 0.95 -11.60
N ALA A 166 -15.94 -0.33 -11.24
CA ALA A 166 -16.40 -1.37 -12.15
C ALA A 166 -17.84 -1.12 -12.62
N PHE A 167 -18.74 -0.77 -11.70
CA PHE A 167 -20.13 -0.41 -12.03
C PHE A 167 -20.19 0.77 -12.99
N VAL A 168 -19.41 1.82 -12.72
CA VAL A 168 -19.27 2.97 -13.60
C VAL A 168 -18.80 2.54 -15.01
N SER A 169 -17.82 1.63 -15.10
CA SER A 169 -17.38 1.09 -16.38
C SER A 169 -18.44 0.29 -17.15
N THR A 170 -19.44 -0.28 -16.46
CA THR A 170 -20.54 -1.03 -17.13
C THR A 170 -21.69 -0.14 -17.59
N VAL A 171 -21.87 1.02 -16.96
CA VAL A 171 -22.95 1.97 -17.27
C VAL A 171 -22.53 2.98 -18.33
N VAL A 172 -21.23 3.17 -18.55
CA VAL A 172 -20.72 4.06 -19.60
C VAL A 172 -20.90 3.42 -20.97
N ASP A 173 -21.84 3.96 -21.76
CA ASP A 173 -21.86 3.77 -23.20
C ASP A 173 -20.67 4.50 -23.85
N LYS A 174 -20.09 3.91 -24.91
CA LYS A 174 -18.89 4.41 -25.62
C LYS A 174 -18.97 5.87 -26.11
N SER A 175 -20.14 6.49 -26.08
CA SER A 175 -20.43 7.82 -26.59
C SER A 175 -20.61 8.90 -25.51
N ILE A 176 -20.69 8.55 -24.21
CA ILE A 176 -21.00 9.52 -23.15
C ILE A 176 -19.88 9.56 -22.12
N LEU A 177 -19.28 10.74 -21.95
CA LEU A 177 -18.35 11.02 -20.85
C LEU A 177 -19.13 11.12 -19.55
N ILE A 178 -18.63 10.48 -18.49
CA ILE A 178 -19.27 10.51 -17.16
C ILE A 178 -18.80 11.69 -16.33
N SER A 179 -19.68 12.12 -15.42
CA SER A 179 -19.37 13.16 -14.46
C SER A 179 -18.25 12.73 -13.50
N PRO A 180 -17.28 13.62 -13.22
CA PRO A 180 -16.26 13.45 -12.16
C PRO A 180 -16.80 13.02 -10.80
N LEU A 181 -18.05 13.36 -10.49
CA LEU A 181 -18.70 13.17 -9.20
C LEU A 181 -18.92 11.69 -8.84
N LEU A 182 -18.92 10.78 -9.83
CA LEU A 182 -19.04 9.34 -9.60
C LEU A 182 -17.72 8.69 -9.16
N ILE A 183 -16.58 9.28 -9.52
CA ILE A 183 -15.25 8.74 -9.21
C ILE A 183 -14.71 9.28 -7.89
N ILE A 184 -15.06 10.51 -7.51
CA ILE A 184 -14.64 11.14 -6.25
C ILE A 184 -14.93 10.24 -5.01
N PRO A 185 -16.14 9.67 -4.83
CA PRO A 185 -16.43 8.80 -3.70
C PRO A 185 -15.56 7.54 -3.66
N ALA A 186 -15.22 6.97 -4.81
CA ALA A 186 -14.33 5.80 -4.88
C ALA A 186 -12.92 6.16 -4.39
N TYR A 187 -12.38 7.31 -4.79
CA TYR A 187 -11.07 7.78 -4.32
C TYR A 187 -11.07 8.12 -2.82
N LEU A 188 -12.18 8.66 -2.29
CA LEU A 188 -12.34 8.86 -0.85
C LEU A 188 -12.39 7.54 -0.09
N MET A 189 -13.06 6.51 -0.62
CA MET A 189 -13.05 5.17 -0.02
C MET A 189 -11.68 4.51 -0.04
N ILE A 190 -10.89 4.72 -1.11
CA ILE A 190 -9.49 4.25 -1.15
C ILE A 190 -8.65 4.97 -0.09
N SER A 191 -8.84 6.28 0.12
CA SER A 191 -8.16 7.02 1.20
C SER A 191 -8.51 6.48 2.59
N LEU A 192 -9.77 6.13 2.82
CA LEU A 192 -10.23 5.53 4.07
C LEU A 192 -9.60 4.14 4.27
N ALA A 193 -9.55 3.33 3.22
CA ALA A 193 -8.93 2.02 3.24
C ALA A 193 -7.43 2.10 3.57
N GLU A 194 -6.70 3.05 2.98
CA GLU A 194 -5.28 3.28 3.25
C GLU A 194 -5.05 3.69 4.71
N LEU A 195 -5.85 4.62 5.23
CA LEU A 195 -5.72 5.09 6.60
C LEU A 195 -5.95 3.98 7.63
N LEU A 196 -6.84 3.03 7.33
CA LEU A 196 -7.10 1.88 8.19
C LEU A 196 -5.95 0.86 8.18
N LEU A 197 -5.21 0.76 7.08
CA LEU A 197 -4.15 -0.24 6.89
C LEU A 197 -2.75 0.26 7.27
N SER A 198 -2.44 1.54 7.00
CA SER A 198 -1.14 2.18 7.26
C SER A 198 -0.61 2.01 8.70
N PRO A 199 -1.38 2.30 9.77
CA PRO A 199 -0.89 2.13 11.15
C PRO A 199 -0.87 0.67 11.61
N VAL A 200 -1.61 -0.20 10.92
CA VAL A 200 -1.78 -1.62 11.27
C VAL A 200 -0.63 -2.46 10.74
N GLY A 201 -0.14 -2.19 9.53
CA GLY A 201 0.92 -2.98 8.90
C GLY A 201 2.22 -3.01 9.73
N LEU A 202 2.70 -1.86 10.17
CA LEU A 202 3.93 -1.77 10.97
C LEU A 202 3.74 -2.26 12.42
N SER A 203 2.55 -2.03 12.99
CA SER A 203 2.20 -2.45 14.35
C SER A 203 2.05 -3.96 14.48
N ALA A 204 1.42 -4.61 13.50
CA ALA A 204 1.28 -6.07 13.49
C ALA A 204 2.64 -6.76 13.42
N ILE A 205 3.55 -6.26 12.57
CA ILE A 205 4.89 -6.81 12.43
C ILE A 205 5.70 -6.60 13.73
N THR A 206 5.60 -5.44 14.37
CA THR A 206 6.36 -5.14 15.60
C THR A 206 5.83 -5.85 16.86
N VAL A 207 4.52 -6.13 16.94
CA VAL A 207 3.93 -6.89 18.06
C VAL A 207 4.24 -8.39 17.95
N LEU A 208 4.40 -8.89 16.72
CA LEU A 208 4.63 -10.31 16.44
C LEU A 208 6.12 -10.64 16.21
N ALA A 209 6.96 -9.65 15.93
CA ALA A 209 8.40 -9.81 15.92
C ALA A 209 8.89 -10.04 17.35
N ASP A 210 9.46 -11.23 17.57
CA ASP A 210 10.06 -11.62 18.84
C ASP A 210 11.05 -10.55 19.32
N LYS A 211 10.87 -10.10 20.56
CA LYS A 211 11.66 -9.01 21.16
C LYS A 211 13.09 -9.45 21.51
N ASN A 212 13.41 -10.74 21.38
CA ASN A 212 14.65 -11.35 21.86
C ASN A 212 15.53 -11.96 20.75
N LYS A 213 15.58 -11.35 19.56
CA LYS A 213 16.64 -11.64 18.57
C LYS A 213 17.35 -10.39 18.10
#